data_AF-A0A2M7CU45-F1
#
_entry.id   AF-A0A2M7CU45-F1
#
_cell.length_a   1.000
_cell.length_b   1.000
_cell.length_c   1.000
_cell.angle_alpha   90.00
_cell.angle_beta   90.00
_cell.angle_gamma   90.00
#
_symmetry.space_group_name_H-M   'P 1'
#
loop_
_entity.id
_entity.type
_entity.pdbx_description
1 polymer ?
#
loop_
_entity_poly.entity_id
_entity_poly.type
_entity_poly.pdbx_seq_one_letter_code
_entity_poly.pdbx_strand_id
1 'polypeptide(L)'
;MAVNLDELPLPDELPVIPDGWRYESLADLVEERGVSYGIVQPGSETSDGVPIVRVNNIRNGRIDTKDMLKVTADIEAKFQRSRLRGGEVLLTLVGTLGEVAIVPDNLRGWNVARAVGVIPVRKDPGSLWVSICLRSAFIQHCIRTWATTTVQATFNLRDLAKLPIPIPPTATREAIAAVLGALDDKIELNRRMNATLEAMARALFQSWFVDFLPVRANMDRSTQTGDPVRAKLDLPARSAQAGGRPPSALDPATAALFPEHLEGSPLGHIPKGWTARRLPDAIEVNPRRTLKGGTIAPYLDMKNLPTQGHSAEEVIDREFSSGTKFQNGDTLLARITPCLENGKTGYVDFLEDGQVGWGSTEYIVLAPKPPLPPQFGYLLARSDALRTHAIQNMTGTSGRQRVPAECLNTFWLAVPPPEIARRFEELTAPLMAKIKANSTQSRTLATLRDTLLPKLLSGALDVAELNQVQ
;
A
#
# COMPACT_ATOMS: atom_id res chain seq x y z
N MET A 1 4.61 -22.78 2.93
CA MET A 1 5.86 -22.94 2.17
C MET A 1 5.55 -22.60 0.72
N ALA A 2 6.29 -21.68 0.11
CA ALA A 2 6.15 -21.43 -1.32
C ALA A 2 6.52 -22.70 -2.08
N VAL A 3 5.72 -23.09 -3.08
CA VAL A 3 6.04 -24.21 -3.97
C VAL A 3 7.36 -23.87 -4.67
N ASN A 4 8.36 -24.74 -4.55
CA ASN A 4 9.61 -24.58 -5.28
C ASN A 4 9.30 -24.74 -6.78
N LEU A 5 9.38 -23.63 -7.52
CA LEU A 5 9.03 -23.63 -8.94
C LEU A 5 9.98 -24.50 -9.76
N ASP A 6 11.20 -24.76 -9.28
CA ASP A 6 12.21 -25.57 -9.96
C ASP A 6 11.96 -27.09 -9.81
N GLU A 7 11.04 -27.50 -8.93
CA GLU A 7 10.62 -28.89 -8.73
C GLU A 7 9.35 -29.26 -9.52
N LEU A 8 8.76 -28.29 -10.24
CA LEU A 8 7.58 -28.53 -11.06
C LEU A 8 7.95 -29.26 -12.37
N PRO A 9 7.03 -30.09 -12.92
CA PRO A 9 7.27 -30.76 -14.19
C PRO A 9 7.56 -29.75 -15.30
N LEU A 10 8.36 -30.18 -16.27
CA LEU A 10 8.70 -29.35 -17.43
C LEU A 10 7.41 -28.89 -18.12
N PRO A 11 7.37 -27.69 -18.74
CA PRO A 11 6.14 -27.17 -19.33
C PRO A 11 5.49 -28.05 -20.41
N ASP A 12 6.23 -29.02 -20.96
CA ASP A 12 5.76 -30.01 -21.93
C ASP A 12 5.04 -31.21 -21.26
N GLU A 13 5.19 -31.39 -19.94
CA GLU A 13 4.51 -32.38 -19.11
C GLU A 13 3.42 -31.70 -18.28
N LEU A 14 2.17 -31.79 -18.74
CA LEU A 14 1.04 -31.22 -18.01
C LEU A 14 0.82 -31.96 -16.68
N PRO A 15 0.56 -31.25 -15.57
CA PRO A 15 0.20 -31.85 -14.30
C PRO A 15 -1.01 -32.77 -14.43
N VAL A 16 -1.05 -33.80 -13.59
CA VAL A 16 -2.24 -34.66 -13.48
C VAL A 16 -3.40 -33.83 -12.95
N ILE A 17 -4.53 -33.87 -13.67
CA ILE A 17 -5.79 -33.24 -13.30
C ILE A 17 -6.83 -34.30 -12.94
N PRO A 18 -7.84 -33.98 -12.13
CA PRO A 18 -8.88 -34.93 -11.75
C PRO A 18 -9.75 -35.38 -12.93
N ASP A 19 -10.44 -36.50 -12.76
CA ASP A 19 -11.38 -37.01 -13.76
C ASP A 19 -12.46 -35.98 -14.09
N GLY A 20 -12.78 -35.86 -15.38
CA GLY A 20 -13.76 -34.88 -15.90
C GLY A 20 -13.20 -33.47 -16.11
N TRP A 21 -11.96 -33.21 -15.73
CA TRP A 21 -11.25 -31.98 -16.09
C TRP A 21 -10.60 -32.15 -17.48
N ARG A 22 -10.35 -31.02 -18.14
CA ARG A 22 -9.57 -30.98 -19.38
C ARG A 22 -8.68 -29.75 -19.42
N TYR A 23 -7.61 -29.81 -20.18
CA TYR A 23 -6.83 -28.61 -20.51
C TYR A 23 -7.39 -27.95 -21.77
N GLU A 24 -7.51 -26.63 -21.75
CA GLU A 24 -7.76 -25.80 -22.93
C GLU A 24 -6.67 -24.75 -23.06
N SER A 25 -6.33 -24.35 -24.29
CA SER A 25 -5.38 -23.27 -24.48
C SER A 25 -6.02 -21.93 -24.10
N LEU A 26 -5.25 -20.98 -23.58
CA LEU A 26 -5.78 -19.65 -23.27
C LEU A 26 -6.43 -18.98 -24.49
N ALA A 27 -5.93 -19.24 -25.70
CA ALA A 27 -6.52 -18.76 -26.96
C ALA A 27 -7.97 -19.22 -27.15
N ASP A 28 -8.31 -20.42 -26.69
CA ASP A 28 -9.65 -20.99 -26.83
C ASP A 28 -10.64 -20.39 -25.82
N LEU A 29 -10.16 -19.70 -24.79
CA LEU A 29 -10.96 -19.16 -23.69
C LEU A 29 -11.24 -17.65 -23.80
N VAL A 30 -10.70 -16.99 -24.84
CA VAL A 30 -10.83 -15.54 -25.04
C VAL A 30 -11.88 -15.16 -26.10
N GLU A 31 -12.41 -13.95 -26.00
CA GLU A 31 -13.27 -13.30 -27.00
C GLU A 31 -12.61 -13.24 -28.39
N GLU A 32 -13.40 -13.01 -29.44
CA GLU A 32 -12.94 -12.94 -30.84
C GLU A 32 -11.82 -11.91 -31.08
N ARG A 33 -11.74 -10.85 -30.26
CA ARG A 33 -10.65 -9.86 -30.36
C ARG A 33 -9.27 -10.41 -29.98
N GLY A 34 -9.25 -11.57 -29.31
CA GLY A 34 -8.06 -12.32 -28.91
C GLY A 34 -7.21 -11.61 -27.87
N VAL A 35 -6.13 -12.28 -27.44
CA VAL A 35 -5.11 -11.65 -26.59
C VAL A 35 -4.38 -10.54 -27.36
N SER A 36 -4.02 -9.47 -26.65
CA SER A 36 -3.29 -8.33 -27.24
C SER A 36 -2.33 -7.71 -26.23
N TYR A 37 -1.47 -6.80 -26.68
CA TYR A 37 -0.74 -5.87 -25.82
C TYR A 37 -1.03 -4.44 -26.27
N GLY A 38 -0.72 -3.47 -25.41
CA GLY A 38 -1.04 -2.08 -25.68
C GLY A 38 0.06 -1.24 -26.32
N ILE A 39 0.13 0.00 -25.89
CA ILE A 39 0.84 1.08 -26.58
C ILE A 39 2.36 0.85 -26.53
N VAL A 40 2.98 0.82 -27.71
CA VAL A 40 4.43 0.57 -27.89
C VAL A 40 5.26 1.83 -27.65
N GLN A 41 4.77 2.98 -28.12
CA GLN A 41 5.42 4.28 -27.98
C GLN A 41 4.40 5.28 -27.41
N PRO A 42 4.39 5.50 -26.09
CA PRO A 42 3.39 6.35 -25.44
C PRO A 42 3.56 7.86 -25.73
N GLY A 43 4.66 8.26 -26.39
CA GLY A 43 4.95 9.67 -26.66
C GLY A 43 5.24 10.46 -25.38
N SER A 44 5.10 11.78 -25.46
CA SER A 44 5.22 12.67 -24.29
C SER A 44 3.96 12.58 -23.43
N GLU A 45 4.15 12.61 -22.11
CA GLU A 45 3.05 12.60 -21.15
C GLU A 45 2.17 13.85 -21.28
N THR A 46 0.86 13.67 -21.17
CA THR A 46 -0.13 14.76 -21.28
C THR A 46 -1.10 14.74 -20.11
N SER A 47 -1.42 15.90 -19.52
CA SER A 47 -2.33 16.00 -18.38
C SER A 47 -3.76 15.53 -18.71
N ASP A 48 -4.21 15.76 -19.94
CA ASP A 48 -5.58 15.49 -20.42
C ASP A 48 -5.67 14.26 -21.34
N GLY A 49 -4.66 13.38 -21.29
CA GLY A 49 -4.60 12.17 -22.09
C GLY A 49 -5.41 10.99 -21.54
N VAL A 50 -5.49 9.92 -22.35
CA VAL A 50 -6.04 8.63 -21.92
C VAL A 50 -5.02 7.93 -21.01
N PRO A 51 -5.42 7.51 -19.79
CA PRO A 51 -4.52 6.80 -18.89
C PRO A 51 -4.14 5.42 -19.43
N ILE A 52 -2.89 5.01 -19.17
CA ILE A 52 -2.39 3.69 -19.52
C ILE A 52 -1.90 2.91 -18.30
N VAL A 53 -2.27 1.62 -18.24
CA VAL A 53 -1.77 0.69 -17.23
C VAL A 53 -0.39 0.16 -17.62
N ARG A 54 0.60 0.32 -16.74
CA ARG A 54 1.97 -0.19 -16.90
C ARG A 54 2.27 -1.32 -15.94
N VAL A 55 3.42 -1.97 -16.11
CA VAL A 55 3.86 -3.10 -15.27
C VAL A 55 3.90 -2.72 -13.78
N ASN A 56 4.40 -1.53 -13.44
CA ASN A 56 4.47 -1.06 -12.06
C ASN A 56 3.09 -0.75 -11.44
N ASN A 57 2.03 -0.72 -12.24
CA ASN A 57 0.66 -0.54 -11.75
C ASN A 57 0.00 -1.87 -11.42
N ILE A 58 0.54 -3.01 -11.85
CA ILE A 58 -0.05 -4.32 -11.57
C ILE A 58 0.74 -4.98 -10.45
N ARG A 59 0.07 -5.22 -9.32
CA ARG A 59 0.68 -5.90 -8.16
C ARG A 59 -0.38 -6.60 -7.33
N ASN A 60 -0.10 -7.83 -6.90
CA ASN A 60 -0.93 -8.56 -5.94
C ASN A 60 -2.41 -8.70 -6.36
N GLY A 61 -2.69 -9.02 -7.62
CA GLY A 61 -4.06 -9.20 -8.10
C GLY A 61 -4.77 -7.92 -8.55
N ARG A 62 -4.09 -6.77 -8.56
CA ARG A 62 -4.74 -5.45 -8.66
C ARG A 62 -4.04 -4.50 -9.60
N ILE A 63 -4.79 -3.47 -10.00
CA ILE A 63 -4.30 -2.33 -10.76
C ILE A 63 -4.29 -1.11 -9.82
N ASP A 64 -3.11 -0.62 -9.47
CA ASP A 64 -2.91 0.66 -8.80
C ASP A 64 -3.13 1.78 -9.81
N THR A 65 -4.08 2.66 -9.54
CA THR A 65 -4.46 3.78 -10.40
C THR A 65 -3.79 5.08 -9.99
N LYS A 66 -2.78 5.04 -9.11
CA LYS A 66 -1.93 6.18 -8.76
C LYS A 66 -0.78 6.34 -9.76
N ASP A 67 -0.36 7.58 -9.99
CA ASP A 67 0.76 7.93 -10.88
C ASP A 67 0.65 7.31 -12.28
N MET A 68 -0.51 7.58 -12.90
CA MET A 68 -0.85 7.11 -14.25
C MET A 68 -0.14 7.93 -15.30
N LEU A 69 0.56 7.21 -16.20
CA LEU A 69 1.01 7.81 -17.45
C LEU A 69 -0.19 8.00 -18.36
N LYS A 70 -0.31 9.17 -18.97
CA LYS A 70 -1.39 9.51 -19.90
C LYS A 70 -0.85 9.82 -21.29
N VAL A 71 -1.53 9.29 -22.31
CA VAL A 71 -1.15 9.45 -23.72
C VAL A 71 -2.21 10.25 -24.48
N THR A 72 -1.84 10.86 -25.61
CA THR A 72 -2.82 11.56 -26.45
C THR A 72 -3.86 10.59 -27.04
N ALA A 73 -5.05 11.11 -27.31
CA ALA A 73 -6.12 10.34 -27.96
C ALA A 73 -5.68 9.76 -29.32
N ASP A 74 -4.83 10.47 -30.07
CA ASP A 74 -4.32 9.99 -31.37
C ASP A 74 -3.37 8.79 -31.24
N ILE A 75 -2.58 8.73 -30.17
CA ILE A 75 -1.71 7.58 -29.90
C ILE A 75 -2.59 6.41 -29.46
N GLU A 76 -3.49 6.62 -28.50
CA GLU A 76 -4.39 5.59 -27.99
C GLU A 76 -5.28 5.02 -29.10
N ALA A 77 -5.76 5.87 -30.02
CA ALA A 77 -6.67 5.48 -31.09
C ALA A 77 -6.10 4.36 -31.99
N LYS A 78 -4.76 4.25 -32.09
CA LYS A 78 -4.06 3.22 -32.86
C LYS A 78 -4.10 1.83 -32.19
N PHE A 79 -4.45 1.75 -30.91
CA PHE A 79 -4.41 0.54 -30.08
C PHE A 79 -5.80 0.15 -29.56
N GLN A 80 -6.81 0.09 -30.46
CA GLN A 80 -8.20 -0.26 -30.11
C GLN A 80 -8.35 -1.66 -29.50
N ARG A 81 -7.50 -2.62 -29.89
CA ARG A 81 -7.61 -4.02 -29.44
C ARG A 81 -7.32 -4.19 -27.94
N SER A 82 -6.43 -3.37 -27.40
CA SER A 82 -6.02 -3.38 -25.99
C SER A 82 -6.79 -2.38 -25.13
N ARG A 83 -7.77 -1.67 -25.71
CA ARG A 83 -8.64 -0.78 -24.96
C ARG A 83 -9.49 -1.59 -23.98
N LEU A 84 -9.47 -1.17 -22.73
CA LEU A 84 -10.12 -1.85 -21.62
C LEU A 84 -11.63 -1.61 -21.63
N ARG A 85 -12.39 -2.69 -21.42
CA ARG A 85 -13.86 -2.72 -21.36
C ARG A 85 -14.37 -3.14 -19.97
N GLY A 86 -13.50 -3.49 -19.04
CA GLY A 86 -13.89 -4.04 -17.75
C GLY A 86 -14.06 -5.56 -17.87
N GLY A 87 -13.57 -6.27 -16.86
CA GLY A 87 -13.60 -7.72 -16.79
C GLY A 87 -12.43 -8.42 -17.49
N GLU A 88 -11.59 -7.74 -18.28
CA GLU A 88 -10.39 -8.39 -18.84
C GLU A 88 -9.41 -8.81 -17.74
N VAL A 89 -8.62 -9.86 -18.01
CA VAL A 89 -7.48 -10.22 -17.17
C VAL A 89 -6.23 -9.59 -17.79
N LEU A 90 -5.45 -8.88 -16.97
CA LEU A 90 -4.14 -8.35 -17.35
C LEU A 90 -3.04 -9.29 -16.87
N LEU A 91 -1.98 -9.41 -17.67
CA LEU A 91 -0.76 -10.14 -17.33
C LEU A 91 0.47 -9.30 -17.67
N THR A 92 1.44 -9.19 -16.77
CA THR A 92 2.71 -8.52 -17.09
C THR A 92 3.63 -9.43 -17.93
N LEU A 93 4.11 -8.89 -19.04
CA LEU A 93 4.82 -9.61 -20.10
C LEU A 93 6.31 -9.23 -20.21
N VAL A 94 6.74 -8.12 -19.62
CA VAL A 94 8.14 -7.65 -19.68
C VAL A 94 8.56 -7.12 -18.31
N GLY A 95 9.77 -7.45 -17.87
CA GLY A 95 10.31 -6.99 -16.58
C GLY A 95 9.83 -7.88 -15.43
N THR A 96 8.96 -7.35 -14.56
CA THR A 96 8.29 -8.17 -13.53
C THR A 96 7.25 -9.05 -14.21
N LEU A 97 7.59 -10.30 -14.53
CA LEU A 97 6.72 -11.23 -15.23
C LEU A 97 5.68 -11.88 -14.31
N GLY A 98 4.49 -12.12 -14.87
CA GLY A 98 3.50 -13.00 -14.26
C GLY A 98 2.56 -12.33 -13.26
N GLU A 99 2.61 -11.02 -13.07
CA GLU A 99 1.61 -10.31 -12.27
C GLU A 99 0.27 -10.29 -12.99
N VAL A 100 -0.78 -10.67 -12.27
CA VAL A 100 -2.14 -10.84 -12.81
C VAL A 100 -3.08 -9.85 -12.11
N ALA A 101 -4.01 -9.25 -12.85
CA ALA A 101 -5.11 -8.48 -12.25
C ALA A 101 -6.36 -8.53 -13.12
N ILE A 102 -7.55 -8.45 -12.51
CA ILE A 102 -8.81 -8.29 -13.25
C ILE A 102 -9.10 -6.79 -13.37
N VAL A 103 -9.45 -6.35 -14.57
CA VAL A 103 -9.79 -4.96 -14.87
C VAL A 103 -11.16 -4.62 -14.27
N PRO A 104 -11.26 -3.67 -13.33
CA PRO A 104 -12.55 -3.22 -12.82
C PRO A 104 -13.25 -2.27 -13.81
N ASP A 105 -14.58 -2.16 -13.70
CA ASP A 105 -15.42 -1.37 -14.62
C ASP A 105 -15.08 0.13 -14.64
N ASN A 106 -14.48 0.67 -13.58
CA ASN A 106 -14.08 2.08 -13.54
C ASN A 106 -12.85 2.40 -14.43
N LEU A 107 -12.16 1.39 -14.98
CA LEU A 107 -11.05 1.58 -15.93
C LEU A 107 -11.47 1.44 -17.39
N ARG A 108 -12.77 1.41 -17.66
CA ARG A 108 -13.30 1.38 -19.03
C ARG A 108 -12.79 2.57 -19.83
N GLY A 109 -12.35 2.30 -21.06
CA GLY A 109 -11.78 3.31 -21.97
C GLY A 109 -10.30 3.61 -21.74
N TRP A 110 -9.67 3.04 -20.71
CA TRP A 110 -8.23 3.10 -20.54
C TRP A 110 -7.53 2.15 -21.51
N ASN A 111 -6.22 2.30 -21.65
CA ASN A 111 -5.40 1.39 -22.44
C ASN A 111 -4.27 0.81 -21.57
N VAL A 112 -3.41 -0.02 -22.15
CA VAL A 112 -2.26 -0.59 -21.43
C VAL A 112 -0.96 -0.28 -22.16
N ALA A 113 0.18 -0.41 -21.51
CA ALA A 113 1.49 -0.35 -22.17
C ALA A 113 1.82 -1.68 -22.85
N ARG A 114 2.75 -1.67 -23.82
CA ARG A 114 3.22 -2.88 -24.53
C ARG A 114 3.63 -4.04 -23.61
N ALA A 115 4.16 -3.72 -22.42
CA ALA A 115 4.62 -4.70 -21.46
C ALA A 115 3.49 -5.40 -20.68
N VAL A 116 2.22 -5.11 -21.00
CA VAL A 116 1.04 -5.67 -20.35
C VAL A 116 0.16 -6.34 -21.42
N GLY A 117 -0.15 -7.61 -21.21
CA GLY A 117 -1.09 -8.38 -22.00
C GLY A 117 -2.52 -8.15 -21.53
N VAL A 118 -3.44 -7.99 -22.48
CA VAL A 118 -4.89 -7.92 -22.26
C VAL A 118 -5.50 -9.24 -22.70
N ILE A 119 -6.18 -9.91 -21.77
CA ILE A 119 -6.79 -11.22 -21.95
C ILE A 119 -8.31 -11.04 -21.78
N PRO A 120 -9.06 -10.87 -22.88
CA PRO A 120 -10.50 -10.69 -22.82
C PRO A 120 -11.18 -12.06 -22.71
N VAL A 121 -11.41 -12.51 -21.48
CA VAL A 121 -11.93 -13.86 -21.20
C VAL A 121 -13.43 -13.93 -21.52
N ARG A 122 -13.89 -15.04 -22.12
CA ARG A 122 -15.32 -15.30 -22.32
C ARG A 122 -16.06 -15.46 -20.99
N LYS A 123 -17.39 -15.30 -21.00
CA LYS A 123 -18.24 -15.50 -19.81
C LYS A 123 -18.03 -16.86 -19.14
N ASP A 124 -17.84 -17.88 -19.94
CA ASP A 124 -17.44 -19.23 -19.54
C ASP A 124 -16.03 -19.47 -20.14
N PRO A 125 -14.97 -19.67 -19.33
CA PRO A 125 -14.95 -19.96 -17.89
C PRO A 125 -15.00 -18.74 -16.95
N GLY A 126 -14.95 -17.53 -17.50
CA GLY A 126 -14.96 -16.30 -16.74
C GLY A 126 -13.58 -15.86 -16.23
N SER A 127 -13.42 -14.54 -16.06
CA SER A 127 -12.15 -13.90 -15.75
C SER A 127 -11.57 -14.28 -14.40
N LEU A 128 -12.42 -14.58 -13.41
CA LEU A 128 -11.98 -15.01 -12.08
C LEU A 128 -11.24 -16.34 -12.15
N TRP A 129 -11.79 -17.32 -12.88
CA TRP A 129 -11.16 -18.62 -13.05
C TRP A 129 -9.80 -18.50 -13.75
N VAL A 130 -9.77 -17.80 -14.89
CA VAL A 130 -8.52 -17.59 -15.63
C VAL A 130 -7.49 -16.85 -14.77
N SER A 131 -7.89 -15.83 -14.01
CA SER A 131 -7.01 -15.12 -13.08
C SER A 131 -6.44 -16.04 -11.98
N ILE A 132 -7.24 -16.97 -11.45
CA ILE A 132 -6.78 -17.98 -10.49
C ILE A 132 -5.74 -18.90 -11.15
N CYS A 133 -6.03 -19.44 -12.34
CA CYS A 133 -5.11 -20.34 -13.05
C CYS A 133 -3.80 -19.65 -13.40
N LEU A 134 -3.83 -18.40 -13.90
CA LEU A 134 -2.63 -17.64 -14.23
C LEU A 134 -1.74 -17.37 -13.02
N ARG A 135 -2.31 -17.29 -11.80
CA ARG A 135 -1.56 -17.15 -10.54
C ARG A 135 -1.04 -18.47 -9.98
N SER A 136 -1.47 -19.61 -10.52
CA SER A 136 -1.04 -20.92 -10.04
C SER A 136 0.46 -21.14 -10.27
N ALA A 137 1.10 -21.91 -9.38
CA ALA A 137 2.53 -22.18 -9.42
C ALA A 137 2.96 -22.78 -10.78
N PHE A 138 2.16 -23.68 -11.35
CA PHE A 138 2.44 -24.28 -12.64
C PHE A 138 2.44 -23.27 -13.79
N ILE A 139 1.40 -22.43 -13.90
CA ILE A 139 1.36 -21.43 -14.97
C ILE A 139 2.45 -20.37 -14.81
N GLN A 140 2.76 -19.98 -13.56
CA GLN A 140 3.88 -19.09 -13.28
C GLN A 140 5.22 -19.72 -13.67
N HIS A 141 5.38 -21.04 -13.49
CA HIS A 141 6.54 -21.78 -13.99
C HIS A 141 6.60 -21.76 -15.53
N CYS A 142 5.50 -22.06 -16.23
CA CYS A 142 5.44 -21.96 -17.70
C CYS A 142 5.85 -20.56 -18.20
N ILE A 143 5.30 -19.50 -17.59
CA ILE A 143 5.62 -18.11 -17.96
C ILE A 143 7.12 -17.83 -17.82
N ARG A 144 7.74 -18.29 -16.74
CA ARG A 144 9.18 -18.07 -16.48
C ARG A 144 10.06 -18.88 -17.43
N THR A 145 9.73 -20.13 -17.67
CA THR A 145 10.51 -21.04 -18.52
C THR A 145 10.42 -20.67 -20.00
N TRP A 146 9.25 -20.22 -20.47
CA TRP A 146 9.04 -19.78 -21.85
C TRP A 146 9.47 -18.34 -22.11
N ALA A 147 9.79 -17.56 -21.07
CA ALA A 147 10.27 -16.19 -21.25
C ALA A 147 11.66 -16.17 -21.88
N THR A 148 11.84 -15.30 -22.88
CA THR A 148 13.15 -15.08 -23.49
C THR A 148 14.00 -14.13 -22.64
N THR A 149 15.26 -14.47 -22.36
CA THR A 149 16.16 -13.71 -21.49
C THR A 149 17.39 -13.18 -22.23
N THR A 150 17.21 -12.25 -23.18
CA THR A 150 18.35 -11.60 -23.87
C THR A 150 18.88 -10.35 -23.16
N VAL A 151 17.99 -9.48 -22.63
CA VAL A 151 18.35 -8.31 -21.82
C VAL A 151 17.33 -8.09 -20.69
N GLN A 152 16.05 -8.22 -20.99
CA GLN A 152 14.96 -8.29 -20.02
C GLN A 152 14.09 -9.50 -20.31
N ALA A 153 13.66 -10.21 -19.26
CA ALA A 153 12.76 -11.35 -19.42
C ALA A 153 11.47 -10.88 -20.11
N THR A 154 11.14 -11.53 -21.23
CA THR A 154 10.00 -11.18 -22.08
C THR A 154 9.18 -12.41 -22.39
N PHE A 155 7.90 -12.38 -22.04
CA PHE A 155 6.91 -13.40 -22.38
C PHE A 155 6.04 -12.90 -23.54
N ASN A 156 6.06 -13.60 -24.68
CA ASN A 156 5.41 -13.12 -25.90
C ASN A 156 3.94 -13.57 -25.98
N LEU A 157 3.15 -12.89 -26.84
CA LEU A 157 1.72 -13.19 -26.98
C LEU A 157 1.43 -14.59 -27.56
N ARG A 158 2.34 -15.15 -28.34
CA ARG A 158 2.17 -16.49 -28.92
C ARG A 158 2.21 -17.54 -27.82
N ASP A 159 3.13 -17.41 -26.87
CA ASP A 159 3.27 -18.35 -25.77
C ASP A 159 2.21 -18.10 -24.69
N LEU A 160 1.81 -16.84 -24.47
CA LEU A 160 0.62 -16.50 -23.66
C LEU A 160 -0.62 -17.23 -24.15
N ALA A 161 -0.89 -17.19 -25.46
CA ALA A 161 -2.04 -17.83 -26.07
C ALA A 161 -2.04 -19.36 -25.90
N LYS A 162 -0.86 -19.98 -25.71
CA LYS A 162 -0.69 -21.43 -25.55
C LYS A 162 -0.77 -21.91 -24.10
N LEU A 163 -0.87 -21.02 -23.11
CA LEU A 163 -0.89 -21.42 -21.71
C LEU A 163 -2.01 -22.45 -21.46
N PRO A 164 -1.69 -23.59 -20.83
CA PRO A 164 -2.64 -24.69 -20.63
C PRO A 164 -3.52 -24.43 -19.40
N ILE A 165 -4.75 -24.00 -19.61
CA ILE A 165 -5.67 -23.69 -18.53
C ILE A 165 -6.51 -24.93 -18.19
N PRO A 166 -6.48 -25.42 -16.93
CA PRO A 166 -7.34 -26.52 -16.51
C PRO A 166 -8.79 -26.04 -16.41
N ILE A 167 -9.72 -26.81 -16.98
CA ILE A 167 -11.15 -26.55 -17.02
C ILE A 167 -11.90 -27.69 -16.30
N PRO A 168 -12.32 -27.47 -15.04
CA PRO A 168 -13.21 -28.37 -14.32
C PRO A 168 -14.63 -28.36 -14.89
N PRO A 169 -15.48 -29.33 -14.48
CA PRO A 169 -16.94 -29.19 -14.57
C PRO A 169 -17.42 -27.88 -13.93
N THR A 170 -18.47 -27.27 -14.49
CA THR A 170 -18.97 -25.95 -14.07
C THR A 170 -19.22 -25.83 -12.57
N ALA A 171 -19.87 -26.82 -11.96
CA ALA A 171 -20.15 -26.82 -10.53
C ALA A 171 -18.88 -26.77 -9.66
N THR A 172 -17.88 -27.60 -9.99
CA THR A 172 -16.57 -27.60 -9.32
C THR A 172 -15.85 -26.28 -9.51
N ARG A 173 -15.86 -25.74 -10.74
CA ARG A 173 -15.23 -24.46 -11.07
C ARG A 173 -15.81 -23.31 -10.27
N GLU A 174 -17.14 -23.22 -10.19
CA GLU A 174 -17.84 -22.20 -9.43
C GLU A 174 -17.53 -22.31 -7.93
N ALA A 175 -17.51 -23.54 -7.40
CA ALA A 175 -17.20 -23.78 -5.99
C ALA A 175 -15.76 -23.37 -5.63
N ILE A 176 -14.76 -23.76 -6.44
CA ILE A 176 -13.36 -23.35 -6.23
C ILE A 176 -13.23 -21.82 -6.34
N ALA A 177 -13.84 -21.23 -7.36
CA ALA A 177 -13.81 -19.79 -7.58
C ALA A 177 -14.47 -19.01 -6.42
N ALA A 178 -15.56 -19.53 -5.83
CA ALA A 178 -16.22 -18.93 -4.68
C ALA A 178 -15.32 -18.96 -3.43
N VAL A 179 -14.68 -20.11 -3.13
CA VAL A 179 -13.79 -20.24 -1.97
C VAL A 179 -12.58 -19.31 -2.09
N LEU A 180 -11.87 -19.34 -3.21
CA LEU A 180 -10.68 -18.50 -3.40
C LEU A 180 -11.03 -17.02 -3.57
N GLY A 181 -12.16 -16.72 -4.23
CA GLY A 181 -12.70 -15.38 -4.36
C GLY A 181 -13.03 -14.76 -3.00
N ALA A 182 -13.67 -15.49 -2.09
CA ALA A 182 -13.99 -15.01 -0.75
C ALA A 182 -12.73 -14.62 0.07
N LEU A 183 -11.62 -15.36 -0.11
CA LEU A 183 -10.34 -15.02 0.52
C LEU A 183 -9.78 -13.72 -0.06
N ASP A 184 -9.77 -13.57 -1.38
CA ASP A 184 -9.31 -12.36 -2.07
C ASP A 184 -10.18 -11.14 -1.69
N ASP A 185 -11.51 -11.30 -1.59
CA ASP A 185 -12.46 -10.26 -1.16
C ASP A 185 -12.20 -9.82 0.28
N LYS A 186 -11.90 -10.76 1.18
CA LYS A 186 -11.58 -10.43 2.58
C LYS A 186 -10.25 -9.68 2.70
N ILE A 187 -9.24 -10.05 1.90
CA ILE A 187 -7.96 -9.32 1.81
C ILE A 187 -8.21 -7.89 1.32
N GLU A 188 -9.05 -7.72 0.30
CA GLU A 188 -9.45 -6.41 -0.22
C GLU A 188 -10.11 -5.55 0.86
N LEU A 189 -11.10 -6.12 1.54
CA LEU A 189 -11.86 -5.43 2.58
C LEU A 189 -10.95 -4.97 3.72
N ASN A 190 -10.04 -5.83 4.17
CA ASN A 190 -9.06 -5.49 5.19
C ASN A 190 -8.16 -4.33 4.76
N ARG A 191 -7.70 -4.33 3.50
CA ARG A 191 -6.88 -3.24 2.98
C ARG A 191 -7.66 -1.91 2.91
N ARG A 192 -8.91 -1.93 2.43
CA ARG A 192 -9.76 -0.72 2.40
C ARG A 192 -10.00 -0.18 3.81
N MET A 193 -10.32 -1.07 4.75
CA MET A 193 -10.47 -0.72 6.16
C MET A 193 -9.19 -0.09 6.72
N ASN A 194 -8.01 -0.65 6.40
CA ASN A 194 -6.74 -0.07 6.85
C ASN A 194 -6.51 1.34 6.31
N ALA A 195 -6.80 1.57 5.02
CA ALA A 195 -6.71 2.89 4.43
C ALA A 195 -7.64 3.90 5.12
N THR A 196 -8.88 3.49 5.45
CA THR A 196 -9.82 4.34 6.20
C THR A 196 -9.35 4.64 7.62
N LEU A 197 -8.89 3.62 8.35
CA LEU A 197 -8.39 3.77 9.72
C LEU A 197 -7.17 4.70 9.78
N GLU A 198 -6.26 4.57 8.81
CA GLU A 198 -5.12 5.49 8.70
C GLU A 198 -5.57 6.90 8.36
N ALA A 199 -6.51 7.07 7.42
CA ALA A 199 -7.06 8.38 7.08
C ALA A 199 -7.72 9.06 8.30
N MET A 200 -8.43 8.29 9.14
CA MET A 200 -8.98 8.79 10.41
C MET A 200 -7.87 9.26 11.37
N ALA A 201 -6.81 8.46 11.57
CA ALA A 201 -5.70 8.84 12.43
C ALA A 201 -4.95 10.07 11.91
N ARG A 202 -4.71 10.16 10.60
CA ARG A 202 -4.10 11.33 9.95
C ARG A 202 -4.98 12.57 10.06
N ALA A 203 -6.31 12.43 9.90
CA ALA A 203 -7.24 13.55 10.06
C ALA A 203 -7.28 14.08 11.49
N LEU A 204 -7.26 13.19 12.50
CA LEU A 204 -7.13 13.59 13.90
C LEU A 204 -5.80 14.33 14.14
N PHE A 205 -4.69 13.79 13.66
CA PHE A 205 -3.38 14.41 13.79
C PHE A 205 -3.34 15.80 13.16
N GLN A 206 -3.82 15.92 11.92
CA GLN A 206 -3.90 17.18 11.18
C GLN A 206 -4.78 18.20 11.92
N SER A 207 -5.97 17.77 12.34
CA SER A 207 -6.92 18.62 13.07
C SER A 207 -6.34 19.14 14.39
N TRP A 208 -5.65 18.30 15.16
CA TRP A 208 -5.23 18.62 16.52
C TRP A 208 -3.88 19.33 16.57
N PHE A 209 -2.92 18.90 15.75
CA PHE A 209 -1.51 19.33 15.89
C PHE A 209 -1.01 20.22 14.75
N VAL A 210 -1.76 20.34 13.66
CA VAL A 210 -1.38 21.19 12.51
C VAL A 210 -2.33 22.38 12.39
N ASP A 211 -3.63 22.11 12.30
CA ASP A 211 -4.64 23.15 12.06
C ASP A 211 -5.20 23.76 13.35
N PHE A 212 -4.98 23.08 14.49
CA PHE A 212 -5.52 23.42 15.81
C PHE A 212 -7.04 23.65 15.81
N LEU A 213 -7.79 22.87 15.02
CA LEU A 213 -9.25 23.02 14.85
C LEU A 213 -10.02 22.99 16.17
N PRO A 214 -9.71 22.13 17.16
CA PRO A 214 -10.44 22.12 18.43
C PRO A 214 -10.31 23.45 19.20
N VAL A 215 -9.13 24.05 19.16
CA VAL A 215 -8.82 25.33 19.83
C VAL A 215 -9.56 26.47 19.15
N ARG A 216 -9.56 26.49 17.81
CA ARG A 216 -10.33 27.47 17.02
C ARG A 216 -11.83 27.35 17.28
N ALA A 217 -12.36 26.14 17.35
CA ALA A 217 -13.77 25.90 17.69
C ALA A 217 -14.12 26.35 19.11
N ASN A 218 -13.18 26.30 20.06
CA ASN A 218 -13.39 26.83 21.40
C ASN A 218 -13.31 28.36 21.44
N MET A 219 -12.41 28.98 20.67
CA MET A 219 -12.35 30.43 20.47
C MET A 219 -13.69 30.98 19.93
N ASP A 220 -14.22 30.35 18.88
CA ASP A 220 -15.47 30.77 18.25
C ASP A 220 -16.66 30.67 19.22
N ARG A 221 -16.71 29.63 20.07
CA ARG A 221 -17.74 29.49 21.11
C ARG A 221 -17.63 30.57 22.18
N SER A 222 -16.41 30.84 22.65
CA SER A 222 -16.14 31.87 23.66
C SER A 222 -16.57 33.27 23.20
N THR A 223 -16.38 33.59 21.90
CA THR A 223 -16.81 34.87 21.31
C THR A 223 -18.31 34.99 21.07
N GLN A 224 -19.05 33.89 20.95
CA GLN A 224 -20.52 33.90 20.81
C GLN A 224 -21.24 34.03 22.15
N THR A 225 -20.61 33.64 23.26
CA THR A 225 -21.16 33.75 24.63
C THR A 225 -20.80 35.06 25.35
N GLY A 226 -19.98 35.93 24.75
CA GLY A 226 -19.56 37.22 25.33
C GLY A 226 -19.90 38.41 24.43
N ASP A 227 -20.38 39.50 25.04
CA ASP A 227 -20.60 40.89 24.58
C ASP A 227 -20.27 41.22 23.09
N PRO A 228 -21.21 41.77 22.28
CA PRO A 228 -21.16 41.79 20.81
C PRO A 228 -20.13 42.76 20.15
N VAL A 229 -19.06 43.17 20.85
CA VAL A 229 -18.19 44.29 20.42
C VAL A 229 -16.80 43.85 19.89
N ARG A 230 -16.52 42.54 19.72
CA ARG A 230 -15.19 42.09 19.21
C ARG A 230 -15.20 41.23 17.95
N ALA A 231 -16.25 41.30 17.14
CA ALA A 231 -16.26 40.69 15.80
C ALA A 231 -15.64 41.63 14.75
N LYS A 232 -14.31 41.70 14.69
CA LYS A 232 -13.53 42.16 13.52
C LYS A 232 -12.04 41.87 13.74
N LEU A 233 -11.64 40.65 13.45
CA LEU A 233 -10.26 40.39 13.05
C LEU A 233 -10.31 39.43 11.85
N ASP A 234 -9.74 39.92 10.76
CA ASP A 234 -9.81 39.36 9.41
C ASP A 234 -9.40 37.89 9.33
N LEU A 235 -10.31 37.05 8.82
CA LEU A 235 -9.99 35.73 8.31
C LEU A 235 -9.74 35.84 6.80
N PRO A 236 -8.53 35.57 6.29
CA PRO A 236 -8.41 35.15 4.91
C PRO A 236 -8.93 33.72 4.82
N ALA A 237 -10.09 33.57 4.19
CA ALA A 237 -10.56 32.29 3.68
C ALA A 237 -9.50 31.73 2.73
N ARG A 238 -8.70 30.77 3.18
CA ARG A 238 -7.89 29.93 2.29
C ARG A 238 -8.36 28.49 2.39
N SER A 239 -8.83 28.03 1.22
CA SER A 239 -9.04 26.66 0.76
C SER A 239 -10.03 25.77 1.51
N ALA A 240 -11.31 26.08 1.34
CA ALA A 240 -12.34 25.04 1.20
C ALA A 240 -12.27 24.46 -0.23
N GLN A 241 -11.27 23.65 -0.52
CA GLN A 241 -11.24 22.80 -1.72
C GLN A 241 -10.28 21.62 -1.52
N ALA A 242 -10.74 20.62 -0.76
CA ALA A 242 -10.48 19.20 -0.95
C ALA A 242 -11.39 18.43 0.02
N GLY A 243 -12.15 17.46 -0.49
CA GLY A 243 -13.26 16.81 0.20
C GLY A 243 -12.92 16.22 1.58
N GLY A 244 -13.77 16.57 2.55
CA GLY A 244 -13.79 16.00 3.89
C GLY A 244 -14.63 16.88 4.79
N ARG A 245 -15.85 16.46 5.12
CA ARG A 245 -16.68 17.09 6.17
C ARG A 245 -15.80 17.20 7.43
N PRO A 246 -15.75 18.34 8.16
CA PRO A 246 -15.05 18.38 9.43
C PRO A 246 -15.58 17.23 10.30
N PRO A 247 -14.73 16.52 11.06
CA PRO A 247 -15.18 15.44 11.92
C PRO A 247 -16.35 15.94 12.76
N SER A 248 -17.37 15.08 12.93
CA SER A 248 -18.47 15.32 13.86
C SER A 248 -17.92 15.96 15.13
N ALA A 249 -18.57 17.04 15.58
CA ALA A 249 -18.18 17.81 16.75
C ALA A 249 -17.54 16.90 17.82
N LEU A 250 -16.30 17.23 18.23
CA LEU A 250 -15.62 16.52 19.32
C LEU A 250 -16.58 16.37 20.50
N ASP A 251 -16.53 15.22 21.16
CA ASP A 251 -17.32 15.04 22.37
C ASP A 251 -16.98 16.15 23.38
N PRO A 252 -17.95 16.64 24.17
CA PRO A 252 -17.74 17.79 25.05
C PRO A 252 -16.56 17.64 26.01
N ALA A 253 -16.28 16.41 26.50
CA ALA A 253 -15.17 16.15 27.40
C ALA A 253 -13.82 16.33 26.68
N THR A 254 -13.68 15.81 25.45
CA THR A 254 -12.49 16.04 24.64
C THR A 254 -12.32 17.51 24.27
N ALA A 255 -13.41 18.20 23.90
CA ALA A 255 -13.36 19.61 23.55
C ALA A 255 -12.89 20.49 24.72
N ALA A 256 -13.30 20.17 25.96
CA ALA A 256 -12.90 20.89 27.17
C ALA A 256 -11.41 20.79 27.51
N LEU A 257 -10.68 19.82 26.93
CA LEU A 257 -9.23 19.70 27.12
C LEU A 257 -8.45 20.79 26.38
N PHE A 258 -9.04 21.39 25.33
CA PHE A 258 -8.34 22.35 24.48
C PHE A 258 -8.52 23.78 25.00
N PRO A 259 -7.44 24.60 24.98
CA PRO A 259 -7.54 26.00 25.38
C PRO A 259 -8.45 26.80 24.43
N GLU A 260 -8.92 27.96 24.90
CA GLU A 260 -9.75 28.87 24.12
C GLU A 260 -8.96 29.99 23.43
N HIS A 261 -7.63 29.93 23.43
CA HIS A 261 -6.77 30.96 22.86
C HIS A 261 -5.51 30.37 22.22
N LEU A 262 -4.98 31.09 21.23
CA LEU A 262 -3.64 30.88 20.68
C LEU A 262 -2.68 31.91 21.29
N GLU A 263 -1.41 31.53 21.43
CA GLU A 263 -0.32 32.40 21.87
C GLU A 263 0.85 32.38 20.88
N GLY A 264 1.68 33.43 20.89
CA GLY A 264 2.82 33.54 19.99
C GLY A 264 3.96 32.61 20.38
N SER A 265 4.61 32.00 19.38
CA SER A 265 5.77 31.13 19.57
C SER A 265 6.73 31.22 18.37
N PRO A 266 7.92 30.60 18.44
CA PRO A 266 8.81 30.46 17.28
C PRO A 266 8.20 29.74 16.07
N LEU A 267 7.09 29.01 16.26
CA LEU A 267 6.31 28.34 15.21
C LEU A 267 5.18 29.20 14.63
N GLY A 268 5.05 30.45 15.07
CA GLY A 268 3.84 31.25 14.90
C GLY A 268 2.85 30.99 16.04
N HIS A 269 1.55 31.14 15.75
CA HIS A 269 0.51 30.98 16.77
C HIS A 269 0.25 29.50 17.07
N ILE A 270 0.44 29.11 18.33
CA ILE A 270 0.15 27.76 18.84
C ILE A 270 -0.88 27.84 19.99
N PRO A 271 -1.55 26.74 20.37
CA PRO A 271 -2.50 26.76 21.47
C PRO A 271 -1.86 27.13 22.81
N LYS A 272 -2.55 27.95 23.59
CA LYS A 272 -2.07 28.40 24.90
C LYS A 272 -1.72 27.21 25.80
N GLY A 273 -0.52 27.24 26.40
CA GLY A 273 -0.04 26.16 27.28
C GLY A 273 0.58 24.97 26.53
N TRP A 274 0.66 25.03 25.20
CA TRP A 274 1.48 24.12 24.42
C TRP A 274 2.92 24.67 24.33
N THR A 275 3.88 23.78 24.08
CA THR A 275 5.29 24.18 24.01
C THR A 275 5.84 23.99 22.59
N ALA A 276 6.41 25.05 22.01
CA ALA A 276 7.16 24.94 20.76
C ALA A 276 8.53 24.31 21.06
N ARG A 277 8.82 23.15 20.47
CA ARG A 277 10.09 22.43 20.65
C ARG A 277 10.70 22.05 19.30
N ARG A 278 12.03 21.92 19.24
CA ARG A 278 12.66 21.29 18.07
C ARG A 278 12.36 19.80 18.08
N LEU A 279 12.35 19.17 16.90
CA LEU A 279 12.10 17.74 16.75
C LEU A 279 12.91 16.87 17.71
N PRO A 280 14.26 16.96 17.79
CA PRO A 280 15.06 16.11 18.68
C PRO A 280 14.71 16.22 20.17
N ASP A 281 14.14 17.36 20.58
CA ASP A 281 13.76 17.60 21.97
C ASP A 281 12.52 16.78 22.36
N ALA A 282 11.59 16.59 21.42
CA ALA A 282 10.32 15.89 21.64
C ALA A 282 10.28 14.46 21.05
N ILE A 283 11.10 14.17 20.05
CA ILE A 283 11.20 12.89 19.36
C ILE A 283 12.68 12.55 19.25
N GLU A 284 13.12 11.45 19.85
CA GLU A 284 14.50 10.98 19.69
C GLU A 284 14.73 10.51 18.25
N VAL A 285 15.78 11.04 17.61
CA VAL A 285 16.18 10.67 16.25
C VAL A 285 17.32 9.67 16.34
N ASN A 286 17.16 8.53 15.69
CA ASN A 286 18.09 7.39 15.70
C ASN A 286 18.47 6.94 17.14
N PRO A 287 17.48 6.54 17.96
CA PRO A 287 17.72 6.09 19.33
C PRO A 287 18.75 4.95 19.36
N ARG A 288 19.58 4.93 20.42
CA ARG A 288 20.55 3.86 20.61
C ARG A 288 19.83 2.57 21.02
N ARG A 289 20.05 1.51 20.24
CA ARG A 289 19.54 0.16 20.52
C ARG A 289 20.67 -0.85 20.37
N THR A 290 20.58 -1.94 21.12
CA THR A 290 21.63 -2.95 21.20
C THR A 290 21.20 -4.23 20.49
N LEU A 291 22.03 -4.69 19.56
CA LEU A 291 21.90 -5.99 18.91
C LEU A 291 23.32 -6.51 18.66
N LYS A 292 23.64 -7.71 19.15
CA LYS A 292 25.00 -8.27 19.03
C LYS A 292 25.22 -8.78 17.61
N GLY A 293 26.41 -8.54 17.05
CA GLY A 293 26.78 -9.12 15.75
C GLY A 293 26.63 -10.64 15.77
N GLY A 294 26.10 -11.20 14.70
CA GLY A 294 25.80 -12.64 14.61
C GLY A 294 24.45 -13.07 15.21
N THR A 295 23.69 -12.16 15.80
CA THR A 295 22.34 -12.48 16.33
C THR A 295 21.36 -12.58 15.18
N ILE A 296 20.63 -13.69 15.07
CA ILE A 296 19.48 -13.79 14.18
C ILE A 296 18.35 -12.94 14.76
N ALA A 297 17.91 -11.94 14.01
CA ALA A 297 16.88 -11.01 14.44
C ALA A 297 16.03 -10.51 13.26
N PRO A 298 14.82 -9.97 13.52
CA PRO A 298 13.95 -9.48 12.46
C PRO A 298 14.60 -8.37 11.65
N TYR A 299 14.63 -8.56 10.34
CA TYR A 299 15.19 -7.68 9.35
C TYR A 299 14.10 -7.12 8.42
N LEU A 300 14.01 -5.79 8.35
CA LEU A 300 13.14 -5.09 7.40
C LEU A 300 13.94 -4.44 6.28
N ASP A 301 13.86 -5.03 5.09
CA ASP A 301 14.44 -4.50 3.85
C ASP A 301 13.71 -3.23 3.38
N MET A 302 14.44 -2.29 2.78
CA MET A 302 13.88 -1.04 2.22
C MET A 302 12.77 -1.32 1.19
N LYS A 303 12.87 -2.41 0.41
CA LYS A 303 11.84 -2.79 -0.55
C LYS A 303 10.49 -3.06 0.13
N ASN A 304 10.51 -3.59 1.35
CA ASN A 304 9.35 -4.00 2.15
C ASN A 304 8.81 -2.88 3.06
N LEU A 305 9.46 -1.72 3.11
CA LEU A 305 8.95 -0.53 3.79
C LEU A 305 7.80 0.10 2.97
N PRO A 306 6.63 0.36 3.55
CA PRO A 306 5.44 0.72 2.79
C PRO A 306 5.47 2.18 2.30
N THR A 307 5.01 2.41 1.06
CA THR A 307 4.74 3.76 0.54
C THR A 307 3.38 4.29 1.02
N GLN A 308 2.49 3.43 1.49
CA GLN A 308 1.15 3.74 2.01
C GLN A 308 0.80 2.77 3.13
N GLY A 309 0.04 3.20 4.13
CA GLY A 309 -0.13 2.38 5.34
C GLY A 309 1.14 2.35 6.18
N HIS A 310 0.99 1.85 7.41
CA HIS A 310 2.12 1.79 8.34
C HIS A 310 2.76 0.40 8.44
N SER A 311 2.05 -0.66 8.02
CA SER A 311 2.50 -2.04 8.19
C SER A 311 3.55 -2.44 7.14
N ALA A 312 4.65 -3.05 7.59
CA ALA A 312 5.64 -3.67 6.72
C ALA A 312 5.04 -4.80 5.87
N GLU A 313 5.46 -4.91 4.60
CA GLU A 313 4.99 -5.97 3.70
C GLU A 313 5.52 -7.34 4.15
N GLU A 314 6.83 -7.44 4.38
CA GLU A 314 7.52 -8.67 4.76
C GLU A 314 8.72 -8.34 5.67
N VAL A 315 8.87 -9.15 6.71
CA VAL A 315 9.96 -9.11 7.68
C VAL A 315 10.54 -10.51 7.74
N ILE A 316 11.86 -10.63 7.62
CA ILE A 316 12.55 -11.91 7.62
C ILE A 316 13.56 -11.95 8.75
N ASP A 317 13.83 -13.12 9.31
CA ASP A 317 14.91 -13.27 10.26
C ASP A 317 16.26 -13.35 9.53
N ARG A 318 17.20 -12.52 9.96
CA ARG A 318 18.54 -12.49 9.38
C ARG A 318 19.59 -12.26 10.46
N GLU A 319 20.73 -12.89 10.28
CA GLU A 319 21.93 -12.64 11.09
C GLU A 319 22.36 -11.17 11.00
N PHE A 320 22.39 -10.50 12.15
CA PHE A 320 22.75 -9.09 12.25
C PHE A 320 24.22 -8.88 11.89
N SER A 321 24.46 -8.07 10.86
CA SER A 321 25.78 -7.62 10.45
C SER A 321 25.93 -6.11 10.67
N SER A 322 25.27 -5.30 9.86
CA SER A 322 25.23 -3.85 9.98
C SER A 322 23.89 -3.29 9.52
N GLY A 323 23.44 -2.20 10.12
CA GLY A 323 22.15 -1.64 9.81
C GLY A 323 21.58 -0.78 10.93
N THR A 324 20.50 -0.08 10.60
CA THR A 324 19.74 0.72 11.55
C THR A 324 18.87 -0.20 12.41
N LYS A 325 18.86 0.03 13.72
CA LYS A 325 18.13 -0.79 14.70
C LYS A 325 16.88 -0.06 15.18
N PHE A 326 15.84 -0.80 15.51
CA PHE A 326 14.55 -0.26 15.94
C PHE A 326 13.81 -1.26 16.84
N GLN A 327 12.77 -0.80 17.53
CA GLN A 327 11.86 -1.61 18.36
C GLN A 327 10.41 -1.18 18.13
N ASN A 328 9.45 -1.92 18.68
CA ASN A 328 8.03 -1.54 18.62
C ASN A 328 7.80 -0.11 19.14
N GLY A 329 6.93 0.63 18.45
CA GLY A 329 6.65 2.04 18.72
C GLY A 329 7.53 3.02 17.94
N ASP A 330 8.64 2.56 17.37
CA ASP A 330 9.47 3.41 16.51
C ASP A 330 8.80 3.64 15.14
N THR A 331 9.17 4.75 14.51
CA THR A 331 8.83 5.05 13.12
C THR A 331 10.08 4.98 12.25
N LEU A 332 9.98 4.31 11.11
CA LEU A 332 11.05 4.21 10.12
C LEU A 332 10.74 5.14 8.94
N LEU A 333 11.61 6.10 8.69
CA LEU A 333 11.53 7.03 7.57
C LEU A 333 12.67 6.75 6.60
N ALA A 334 12.36 6.48 5.33
CA ALA A 334 13.41 6.36 4.31
C ALA A 334 14.12 7.71 4.13
N ARG A 335 15.46 7.70 4.02
CA ARG A 335 16.25 8.94 3.87
C ARG A 335 16.74 9.21 2.44
N ILE A 336 16.54 8.28 1.51
CA ILE A 336 17.17 8.27 0.17
C ILE A 336 16.13 8.47 -0.95
N THR A 337 16.51 9.14 -2.04
CA THR A 337 15.71 9.22 -3.28
C THR A 337 15.68 7.88 -4.03
N PRO A 338 14.55 7.48 -4.66
CA PRO A 338 13.23 8.12 -4.61
C PRO A 338 12.37 7.64 -3.43
N CYS A 339 12.92 6.86 -2.51
CA CYS A 339 12.15 6.23 -1.42
C CYS A 339 11.44 7.26 -0.53
N LEU A 340 12.12 8.33 -0.11
CA LEU A 340 11.51 9.40 0.69
C LEU A 340 10.45 10.19 -0.09
N GLU A 341 10.74 10.51 -1.35
CA GLU A 341 9.84 11.23 -2.27
C GLU A 341 8.55 10.45 -2.52
N ASN A 342 8.66 9.12 -2.62
CA ASN A 342 7.52 8.21 -2.74
C ASN A 342 6.83 7.91 -1.39
N GLY A 343 7.33 8.50 -0.30
CA GLY A 343 6.73 8.39 1.03
C GLY A 343 6.93 7.04 1.71
N LYS A 344 8.06 6.35 1.47
CA LYS A 344 8.38 5.13 2.22
C LYS A 344 8.58 5.46 3.71
N THR A 345 7.58 5.10 4.51
CA THR A 345 7.51 5.32 5.96
C THR A 345 6.74 4.18 6.60
N GLY A 346 7.26 3.58 7.66
CA GLY A 346 6.60 2.48 8.38
C GLY A 346 6.55 2.73 9.89
N TYR A 347 5.55 2.13 10.54
CA TYR A 347 5.46 2.06 12.00
C TYR A 347 5.89 0.66 12.43
N VAL A 348 6.77 0.56 13.43
CA VAL A 348 7.25 -0.72 13.92
C VAL A 348 6.27 -1.22 14.97
N ASP A 349 5.54 -2.28 14.62
CA ASP A 349 4.57 -2.94 15.50
C ASP A 349 4.56 -4.46 15.34
N PHE A 350 5.51 -5.01 14.59
CA PHE A 350 5.56 -6.42 14.20
C PHE A 350 6.58 -7.25 14.99
N LEU A 351 7.32 -6.63 15.91
CA LEU A 351 8.32 -7.33 16.73
C LEU A 351 7.65 -7.97 17.96
N GLU A 352 8.31 -8.95 18.55
CA GLU A 352 7.96 -9.47 19.87
C GLU A 352 8.28 -8.44 20.97
N ASP A 353 7.67 -8.61 22.15
CA ASP A 353 7.86 -7.69 23.26
C ASP A 353 9.34 -7.64 23.70
N GLY A 354 9.92 -6.44 23.71
CA GLY A 354 11.33 -6.22 24.04
C GLY A 354 12.33 -6.62 22.95
N GLN A 355 11.88 -7.14 21.81
CA GLN A 355 12.74 -7.52 20.70
C GLN A 355 13.25 -6.29 19.94
N VAL A 356 14.50 -6.37 19.48
CA VAL A 356 15.13 -5.36 18.63
C VAL A 356 15.23 -5.90 17.22
N GLY A 357 14.61 -5.19 16.28
CA GLY A 357 14.75 -5.43 14.86
C GLY A 357 15.85 -4.56 14.25
N TRP A 358 16.21 -4.86 13.01
CA TRP A 358 17.18 -4.08 12.25
C TRP A 358 16.80 -4.00 10.77
N GLY A 359 17.48 -3.12 10.02
CA GLY A 359 17.15 -2.90 8.62
C GLY A 359 18.19 -2.08 7.89
N SER A 360 17.80 -1.54 6.73
CA SER A 360 18.66 -0.69 5.91
C SER A 360 19.29 0.46 6.71
N THR A 361 20.56 0.78 6.41
CA THR A 361 21.24 1.98 6.91
C THR A 361 20.63 3.28 6.37
N GLU A 362 19.73 3.17 5.38
CA GLU A 362 19.00 4.28 4.77
C GLU A 362 17.68 4.60 5.52
N TYR A 363 17.51 4.09 6.74
CA TYR A 363 16.43 4.50 7.64
C TYR A 363 16.89 5.60 8.60
N ILE A 364 16.02 6.58 8.80
CA ILE A 364 15.98 7.44 9.98
C ILE A 364 14.91 6.86 10.91
N VAL A 365 15.25 6.65 12.18
CA VAL A 365 14.33 6.13 13.20
C VAL A 365 13.85 7.28 14.06
N LEU A 366 12.54 7.40 14.25
CA LEU A 366 11.93 8.41 15.11
C LEU A 366 11.22 7.71 16.27
N ALA A 367 11.59 8.08 17.49
CA ALA A 367 11.00 7.56 18.73
C ALA A 367 10.45 8.72 19.56
N PRO A 368 9.12 8.95 19.55
CA PRO A 368 8.50 10.00 20.36
C PRO A 368 8.82 9.83 21.85
N LYS A 369 9.07 10.96 22.52
CA LYS A 369 9.26 11.03 23.97
C LYS A 369 7.95 11.44 24.64
N PRO A 370 7.71 11.03 25.91
CA PRO A 370 6.58 11.54 26.68
C PRO A 370 6.52 13.08 26.65
N PRO A 371 5.31 13.66 26.53
CA PRO A 371 4.01 12.98 26.58
C PRO A 371 3.51 12.45 25.22
N LEU A 372 4.27 12.58 24.14
CA LEU A 372 3.81 12.18 22.80
C LEU A 372 3.69 10.65 22.69
N PRO A 373 2.56 10.12 22.22
CA PRO A 373 2.42 8.68 22.03
C PRO A 373 3.22 8.18 20.82
N PRO A 374 3.60 6.89 20.77
CA PRO A 374 4.47 6.35 19.73
C PRO A 374 3.99 6.59 18.29
N GLN A 375 2.69 6.45 18.02
CA GLN A 375 2.10 6.68 16.70
C GLN A 375 2.16 8.14 16.23
N PHE A 376 2.46 9.10 17.12
CA PHE A 376 2.68 10.49 16.75
C PHE A 376 3.86 10.62 15.77
N GLY A 377 4.94 9.87 16.00
CA GLY A 377 6.11 9.86 15.11
C GLY A 377 5.76 9.42 13.70
N TYR A 378 4.90 8.40 13.58
CA TYR A 378 4.43 7.88 12.30
C TYR A 378 3.58 8.91 11.55
N LEU A 379 2.60 9.49 12.25
CA LEU A 379 1.68 10.47 11.66
C LEU A 379 2.41 11.75 11.26
N LEU A 380 3.39 12.19 12.05
CA LEU A 380 4.27 13.31 11.71
C LEU A 380 5.14 12.98 10.48
N ALA A 381 5.77 11.80 10.42
CA ALA A 381 6.55 11.35 9.26
C ALA A 381 5.73 11.20 7.97
N ARG A 382 4.42 11.01 8.09
CA ARG A 382 3.44 11.00 6.99
C ARG A 382 2.83 12.37 6.67
N SER A 383 3.14 13.41 7.45
CA SER A 383 2.66 14.76 7.21
C SER A 383 3.43 15.42 6.07
N ASP A 384 2.76 16.26 5.29
CA ASP A 384 3.41 17.00 4.20
C ASP A 384 4.46 17.98 4.72
N ALA A 385 4.24 18.55 5.91
CA ALA A 385 5.18 19.46 6.55
C ALA A 385 6.56 18.82 6.78
N LEU A 386 6.62 17.66 7.45
CA LEU A 386 7.89 17.00 7.72
C LEU A 386 8.52 16.41 6.45
N ARG A 387 7.70 15.86 5.54
CA ARG A 387 8.18 15.31 4.27
C ARG A 387 8.80 16.37 3.38
N THR A 388 8.13 17.50 3.19
CA THR A 388 8.65 18.61 2.39
C THR A 388 9.92 19.18 3.02
N HIS A 389 9.96 19.34 4.35
CA HIS A 389 11.18 19.77 5.05
C HIS A 389 12.35 18.81 4.79
N ALA A 390 12.12 17.50 4.90
CA ALA A 390 13.16 16.50 4.67
C ALA A 390 13.64 16.51 3.20
N ILE A 391 12.71 16.52 2.23
CA ILE A 391 13.02 16.55 0.79
C ILE A 391 13.82 17.80 0.42
N GLN A 392 13.46 18.96 0.94
CA GLN A 392 14.18 20.22 0.67
C GLN A 392 15.61 20.24 1.23
N ASN A 393 15.90 19.40 2.21
CA ASN A 393 17.24 19.27 2.82
C ASN A 393 18.03 18.06 2.26
N MET A 394 17.57 17.47 1.15
CA MET A 394 18.32 16.43 0.47
C MET A 394 19.65 16.96 -0.10
N THR A 395 20.69 16.13 0.03
CA THR A 395 22.04 16.43 -0.44
C THR A 395 22.60 15.26 -1.26
N GLY A 396 23.56 15.54 -2.14
CA GLY A 396 24.18 14.54 -3.01
C GLY A 396 23.85 14.72 -4.49
N THR A 397 24.32 13.78 -5.31
CA THR A 397 24.17 13.82 -6.77
C THR A 397 22.77 13.41 -7.23
N SER A 398 22.36 13.94 -8.39
CA SER A 398 21.04 13.67 -8.98
C SER A 398 20.78 12.16 -9.09
N GLY A 399 19.62 11.71 -8.61
CA GLY A 399 19.20 10.30 -8.60
C GLY A 399 19.62 9.47 -7.37
N ARG A 400 20.51 9.98 -6.50
CA ARG A 400 20.87 9.30 -5.23
C ARG A 400 21.13 10.29 -4.08
N GLN A 401 20.19 11.20 -3.89
CA GLN A 401 20.25 12.16 -2.80
C GLN A 401 19.82 11.55 -1.47
N ARG A 402 20.33 12.10 -0.38
CA ARG A 402 20.03 11.68 0.99
C ARG A 402 19.73 12.86 1.88
N VAL A 403 18.81 12.63 2.80
CA VAL A 403 18.54 13.52 3.92
C VAL A 403 19.54 13.21 5.05
N PRO A 404 20.34 14.19 5.51
CA PRO A 404 21.05 14.10 6.78
C PRO A 404 20.04 14.11 7.94
N ALA A 405 20.20 13.24 8.94
CA ALA A 405 19.27 13.19 10.06
C ALA A 405 19.26 14.52 10.85
N GLU A 406 20.38 15.23 10.81
CA GLU A 406 20.62 16.53 11.44
C GLU A 406 19.71 17.63 10.88
N CYS A 407 19.17 17.47 9.66
CA CYS A 407 18.22 18.44 9.12
C CYS A 407 16.93 18.50 9.96
N LEU A 408 16.62 17.43 10.71
CA LEU A 408 15.47 17.40 11.61
C LEU A 408 15.67 18.27 12.84
N ASN A 409 16.91 18.64 13.19
CA ASN A 409 17.21 19.53 14.32
C ASN A 409 16.60 20.93 14.14
N THR A 410 16.35 21.33 12.89
CA THR A 410 15.74 22.62 12.58
C THR A 410 14.22 22.55 12.42
N PHE A 411 13.64 21.35 12.41
CA PHE A 411 12.20 21.19 12.37
C PHE A 411 11.60 21.50 13.75
N TRP A 412 10.54 22.29 13.78
CA TRP A 412 9.84 22.65 15.01
C TRP A 412 8.49 21.93 15.06
N LEU A 413 8.02 21.60 16.26
CA LEU A 413 6.68 21.09 16.51
C LEU A 413 6.05 21.73 17.75
N ALA A 414 4.71 21.80 17.75
CA ALA A 414 3.94 22.19 18.92
C ALA A 414 3.65 20.92 19.75
N VAL A 415 4.14 20.89 20.98
CA VAL A 415 3.96 19.77 21.92
C VAL A 415 2.82 20.09 22.87
N PRO A 416 1.76 19.27 22.92
CA PRO A 416 0.61 19.48 23.78
C PRO A 416 0.91 19.12 25.25
N PRO A 417 0.06 19.60 26.19
CA PRO A 417 -0.04 19.04 27.53
C PRO A 417 -0.30 17.52 27.55
N PRO A 418 0.11 16.80 28.61
CA PRO A 418 -0.06 15.35 28.71
C PRO A 418 -1.49 14.84 28.53
N GLU A 419 -2.50 15.58 29.03
CA GLU A 419 -3.90 15.15 28.92
C GLU A 419 -4.41 15.10 27.48
N ILE A 420 -4.01 16.07 26.64
CA ILE A 420 -4.36 16.08 25.21
C ILE A 420 -3.62 14.95 24.49
N ALA A 421 -2.34 14.73 24.81
CA ALA A 421 -1.55 13.66 24.21
C ALA A 421 -2.12 12.27 24.55
N ARG A 422 -2.50 12.05 25.82
CA ARG A 422 -3.17 10.84 26.29
C ARG A 422 -4.52 10.63 25.60
N ARG A 423 -5.34 11.69 25.49
CA ARG A 423 -6.62 11.60 24.79
C ARG A 423 -6.45 11.28 23.30
N PHE A 424 -5.42 11.84 22.67
CA PHE A 424 -5.07 11.51 21.30
C PHE A 424 -4.64 10.05 21.16
N GLU A 425 -3.86 9.52 22.11
CA GLU A 425 -3.48 8.11 22.15
C GLU A 425 -4.69 7.19 22.27
N GLU A 426 -5.63 7.47 23.17
CA GLU A 426 -6.87 6.70 23.34
C GLU A 426 -7.69 6.58 22.05
N LEU A 427 -7.70 7.64 21.23
CA LEU A 427 -8.42 7.66 19.96
C LEU A 427 -7.67 6.96 18.82
N THR A 428 -6.33 6.98 18.83
CA THR A 428 -5.51 6.53 17.70
C THR A 428 -4.89 5.15 17.88
N ALA A 429 -4.55 4.75 19.10
CA ALA A 429 -3.95 3.44 19.37
C ALA A 429 -4.86 2.27 18.93
N PRO A 430 -6.19 2.27 19.18
CA PRO A 430 -7.07 1.21 18.68
C PRO A 430 -7.13 1.14 17.15
N LEU A 431 -7.02 2.29 16.46
CA LEU A 431 -6.96 2.35 15.00
C LEU A 431 -5.68 1.68 14.50
N MET A 432 -4.54 1.97 15.13
CA MET A 432 -3.25 1.37 14.75
C MET A 432 -3.25 -0.14 15.01
N ALA A 433 -3.73 -0.58 16.17
CA ALA A 433 -3.86 -2.00 16.49
C ALA A 433 -4.78 -2.74 15.52
N LYS A 434 -5.89 -2.14 15.09
CA LYS A 434 -6.79 -2.74 14.11
C LYS A 434 -6.14 -2.87 12.73
N ILE A 435 -5.36 -1.87 12.30
CA ILE A 435 -4.59 -1.95 11.05
C ILE A 435 -3.60 -3.12 11.12
N LYS A 436 -2.82 -3.25 12.20
CA LYS A 436 -1.91 -4.38 12.42
C LYS A 436 -2.62 -5.73 12.30
N ALA A 437 -3.75 -5.88 12.99
CA ALA A 437 -4.54 -7.10 12.99
C ALA A 437 -5.06 -7.46 11.59
N ASN A 438 -5.60 -6.48 10.86
CA ASN A 438 -6.08 -6.67 9.50
C ASN A 438 -4.94 -7.01 8.53
N SER A 439 -3.78 -6.35 8.65
CA SER A 439 -2.59 -6.64 7.83
C SER A 439 -2.09 -8.06 8.07
N THR A 440 -2.08 -8.51 9.33
CA THR A 440 -1.70 -9.88 9.70
C THR A 440 -2.70 -10.89 9.15
N GLN A 441 -4.00 -10.65 9.33
CA GLN A 441 -5.04 -11.50 8.74
C GLN A 441 -4.91 -11.60 7.22
N SER A 442 -4.66 -10.48 6.52
CA SER A 442 -4.49 -10.49 5.07
C SER A 442 -3.29 -11.33 4.63
N ARG A 443 -2.17 -11.32 5.36
CA ARG A 443 -1.02 -12.20 5.09
C ARG A 443 -1.36 -13.68 5.30
N THR A 444 -2.10 -14.01 6.36
CA THR A 444 -2.57 -15.37 6.62
C THR A 444 -3.51 -15.85 5.53
N LEU A 445 -4.47 -15.02 5.11
CA LEU A 445 -5.42 -15.35 4.04
C LEU A 445 -4.72 -15.54 2.70
N ALA A 446 -3.73 -14.70 2.37
CA ALA A 446 -2.93 -14.86 1.16
C ALA A 446 -2.16 -16.19 1.18
N THR A 447 -1.53 -16.51 2.31
CA THR A 447 -0.82 -17.79 2.49
C THR A 447 -1.77 -18.99 2.37
N LEU A 448 -2.96 -18.89 2.96
CA LEU A 448 -3.98 -19.93 2.88
C LEU A 448 -4.45 -20.13 1.44
N ARG A 449 -4.79 -19.04 0.74
CA ARG A 449 -5.17 -19.06 -0.68
C ARG A 449 -4.10 -19.76 -1.54
N ASP A 450 -2.84 -19.37 -1.37
CA ASP A 450 -1.72 -19.90 -2.15
C ASP A 450 -1.43 -21.37 -1.81
N THR A 451 -1.79 -21.83 -0.61
CA THR A 451 -1.69 -23.24 -0.18
C THR A 451 -2.86 -24.09 -0.67
N LEU A 452 -4.08 -23.53 -0.71
CA LEU A 452 -5.29 -24.23 -1.16
C LEU A 452 -5.31 -24.42 -2.66
N LEU A 453 -4.84 -23.41 -3.43
CA LEU A 453 -4.94 -23.42 -4.88
C LEU A 453 -4.33 -24.69 -5.52
N PRO A 454 -3.09 -25.12 -5.22
CA PRO A 454 -2.55 -26.35 -5.79
C PRO A 454 -3.36 -27.60 -5.43
N LYS A 455 -3.86 -27.70 -4.19
CA LYS A 455 -4.62 -28.87 -3.70
C LYS A 455 -6.00 -28.98 -4.36
N LEU A 456 -6.64 -27.83 -4.59
CA LEU A 456 -7.92 -27.74 -5.29
C LEU A 456 -7.79 -28.08 -6.77
N LEU A 457 -6.68 -27.66 -7.42
CA LEU A 457 -6.42 -27.96 -8.83
C LEU A 457 -6.01 -29.42 -9.06
N SER A 458 -5.35 -30.07 -8.12
CA SER A 458 -4.98 -31.49 -8.22
C SER A 458 -6.10 -32.46 -7.80
N GLY A 459 -7.21 -31.95 -7.26
CA GLY A 459 -8.26 -32.77 -6.65
C GLY A 459 -7.86 -33.44 -5.34
N ALA A 460 -6.71 -33.08 -4.76
CA ALA A 460 -6.30 -33.55 -3.43
C ALA A 460 -7.19 -33.00 -2.30
N LEU A 461 -8.06 -32.04 -2.61
CA LEU A 461 -9.04 -31.49 -1.69
C LEU A 461 -10.36 -31.27 -2.46
N ASP A 462 -11.42 -31.96 -2.04
CA ASP A 462 -12.75 -31.84 -2.66
C ASP A 462 -13.51 -30.67 -2.04
N VAL A 463 -14.07 -29.80 -2.89
CA VAL A 463 -14.87 -28.66 -2.45
C VAL A 463 -16.21 -29.11 -1.87
N ALA A 464 -16.70 -30.30 -2.23
CA ALA A 464 -17.90 -30.87 -1.62
C ALA A 464 -17.76 -31.09 -0.10
N GLU A 465 -16.54 -31.36 0.39
CA GLU A 465 -16.25 -31.54 1.81
C GLU A 465 -16.16 -30.20 2.57
N LEU A 466 -15.82 -29.10 1.88
CA LEU A 466 -15.68 -27.78 2.51
C LEU A 466 -17.02 -27.12 2.87
N ASN A 467 -18.10 -27.47 2.17
CA ASN A 467 -19.44 -26.95 2.45
C ASN A 467 -20.13 -27.60 3.67
N GLN A 468 -19.49 -28.57 4.33
CA GLN A 468 -20.06 -29.28 5.50
C GLN A 468 -19.65 -28.71 6.86
N VAL A 469 -18.78 -27.69 6.90
CA VAL A 469 -18.41 -27.01 8.15
C VAL A 469 -19.27 -25.74 8.29
N GLN A 470 -20.48 -25.91 8.84
CA GLN A 470 -21.35 -24.82 9.31
C GLN A 470 -21.03 -24.44 10.76
#